data_AF-A0A1G3APU4-F1
#
_entry.id   AF-A0A1G3APU4-F1
#
_cell.length_a   1.000
_cell.length_b   1.000
_cell.length_c   1.000
_cell.angle_alpha   90.00
_cell.angle_beta   90.00
_cell.angle_gamma   90.00
#
_symmetry.space_group_name_H-M   'P 1'
#
loop_
_entity.id
_entity.type
_entity.pdbx_description
1 polymer ?
#
loop_
_entity_poly.entity_id
_entity_poly.type
_entity_poly.pdbx_seq_one_letter_code
_entity_poly.pdbx_strand_id
1 'polypeptide(L)'
;GIGRQIFSCRLTPESFEKHLAPARTFLLEAEAKQFQARGMGTHIGPRDLLVINSDGPIKNSYRFPDECVRHKIADLVGDLALVGRAVKGRIVAYKSGHALNQQLARKLYEAAQQQERIAKFGTDALLDIRQIAKILPHRYPFLLVDKVIEIEGETRIKGIKNVSFNEQFFQGHFPGTPIMPGVLIVEAMAQVSGLLFAQRLEHTGKLAVLLSMDNVKLRKSVVPGDQLILISETNRLRKRTAQCQCKAMVGDIVVAEAQIKFMLVDDEKV
;
A
#
# COMPACT_ATOMS: atom_id res chain seq x y z
N GLY A 1 -13.60 -20.46 -27.48
CA GLY A 1 -12.70 -19.67 -26.63
C GLY A 1 -13.30 -18.29 -26.45
N ILE A 2 -12.94 -17.54 -25.40
CA ILE A 2 -13.59 -16.25 -25.07
C ILE A 2 -13.25 -15.13 -26.09
N GLY A 3 -12.06 -15.19 -26.70
CA GLY A 3 -11.60 -14.18 -27.66
C GLY A 3 -11.31 -12.82 -27.01
N ARG A 4 -11.02 -11.81 -27.85
CA ARG A 4 -10.84 -10.42 -27.41
C ARG A 4 -12.19 -9.73 -27.35
N GLN A 5 -12.54 -9.18 -26.19
CA GLN A 5 -13.76 -8.41 -25.99
C GLN A 5 -13.42 -7.01 -25.48
N ILE A 6 -14.18 -6.01 -25.92
CA ILE A 6 -14.06 -4.62 -25.49
C ILE A 6 -15.48 -4.10 -25.28
N PHE A 7 -15.74 -3.51 -24.13
CA PHE A 7 -16.99 -2.82 -23.86
C PHE A 7 -16.71 -1.51 -23.13
N SER A 8 -17.46 -0.46 -23.46
CA SER A 8 -17.38 0.84 -22.84
C SER A 8 -18.79 1.36 -22.62
N CYS A 9 -19.06 1.87 -21.43
CA CYS A 9 -20.33 2.48 -21.09
C CYS A 9 -20.13 3.62 -20.09
N ARG A 10 -21.05 4.59 -20.13
CA ARG A 10 -21.25 5.49 -19.00
C ARG A 10 -22.06 4.76 -17.95
N LEU A 11 -21.52 4.63 -16.74
CA LEU A 11 -22.20 3.94 -15.65
C LEU A 11 -23.28 4.83 -15.02
N THR A 12 -24.52 4.40 -15.15
CA THR A 12 -25.74 4.89 -14.50
C THR A 12 -26.53 3.68 -13.95
N PRO A 13 -27.46 3.86 -13.00
CA PRO A 13 -28.33 2.78 -12.52
C PRO A 13 -29.02 2.01 -13.66
N GLU A 14 -29.62 2.74 -14.61
CA GLU A 14 -30.26 2.16 -15.79
C GLU A 14 -29.28 1.37 -16.68
N SER A 15 -28.10 1.94 -16.96
CA SER A 15 -27.09 1.25 -17.77
C SER A 15 -26.59 -0.01 -17.07
N PHE A 16 -26.46 0.01 -15.74
CA PHE A 16 -26.01 -1.13 -14.97
C PHE A 16 -27.04 -2.26 -15.05
N GLU A 17 -28.30 -1.95 -14.76
CA GLU A 17 -29.42 -2.90 -14.83
C GLU A 17 -29.57 -3.53 -16.21
N LYS A 18 -29.46 -2.72 -17.28
CA LYS A 18 -29.67 -3.18 -18.65
C LYS A 18 -28.46 -3.90 -19.25
N HIS A 19 -27.24 -3.45 -18.94
CA HIS A 19 -26.05 -3.85 -19.70
C HIS A 19 -25.02 -4.65 -18.92
N LEU A 20 -25.07 -4.65 -17.57
CA LEU A 20 -24.07 -5.28 -16.72
C LEU A 20 -24.67 -6.33 -15.78
N ALA A 21 -25.74 -5.99 -15.06
CA ALA A 21 -26.39 -6.89 -14.11
C ALA A 21 -26.82 -8.26 -14.70
N PRO A 22 -27.27 -8.37 -15.97
CA PRO A 22 -27.63 -9.67 -16.54
C PRO A 22 -26.43 -10.52 -16.96
N ALA A 23 -25.20 -9.98 -16.96
CA ALA A 23 -24.02 -10.72 -17.38
C ALA A 23 -23.58 -11.72 -16.30
N ARG A 24 -23.51 -13.00 -16.65
CA ARG A 24 -23.18 -14.06 -15.71
C ARG A 24 -21.68 -14.16 -15.47
N THR A 25 -21.34 -14.68 -14.30
CA THR A 25 -20.00 -15.19 -14.05
C THR A 25 -19.68 -16.36 -14.98
N PHE A 26 -18.40 -16.57 -15.25
CA PHE A 26 -17.96 -17.54 -16.25
C PHE A 26 -16.69 -18.27 -15.82
N LEU A 27 -16.55 -19.51 -16.31
CA LEU A 27 -15.39 -20.37 -16.14
C LEU A 27 -15.04 -21.06 -17.44
N LEU A 28 -13.76 -21.39 -17.63
CA LEU A 28 -13.37 -22.35 -18.66
C LEU A 28 -13.78 -23.77 -18.23
N GLU A 29 -14.08 -24.63 -19.20
CA GLU A 29 -14.51 -26.02 -18.92
C GLU A 29 -13.53 -26.77 -18.01
N ALA A 30 -12.22 -26.59 -18.23
CA ALA A 30 -11.19 -27.20 -17.40
C ALA A 30 -11.24 -26.72 -15.94
N GLU A 31 -11.48 -25.44 -15.71
CA GLU A 31 -11.61 -24.85 -14.36
C GLU A 31 -12.89 -25.38 -13.69
N ALA A 32 -14.01 -25.38 -14.41
CA ALA A 32 -15.28 -25.90 -13.88
C ALA A 32 -15.15 -27.37 -13.43
N LYS A 33 -14.47 -28.22 -14.20
CA LYS A 33 -14.19 -29.61 -13.81
C LYS A 33 -13.32 -29.70 -12.55
N GLN A 34 -12.31 -28.84 -12.40
CA GLN A 34 -11.48 -28.78 -11.20
C GLN A 34 -12.26 -28.36 -9.96
N PHE A 35 -13.14 -27.36 -10.08
CA PHE A 35 -14.02 -26.94 -8.98
C PHE A 35 -14.95 -28.08 -8.55
N GLN A 36 -15.58 -28.76 -9.51
CA GLN A 36 -16.46 -29.90 -9.25
C GLN A 36 -15.72 -31.06 -8.58
N ALA A 37 -14.50 -31.38 -9.02
CA ALA A 37 -13.68 -32.43 -8.41
C ALA A 37 -13.32 -32.13 -6.93
N ARG A 38 -13.33 -30.86 -6.53
CA ARG A 38 -13.15 -30.42 -5.13
C ARG A 38 -14.47 -30.28 -4.36
N GLY A 39 -15.60 -30.71 -4.94
CA GLY A 39 -16.92 -30.59 -4.31
C GLY A 39 -17.48 -29.16 -4.26
N MET A 40 -16.91 -28.22 -5.03
CA MET A 40 -17.36 -26.82 -5.07
C MET A 40 -18.39 -26.59 -6.19
N GLY A 41 -19.35 -25.68 -5.96
CA GLY A 41 -20.31 -25.25 -6.98
C GLY A 41 -21.35 -26.31 -7.36
N THR A 42 -21.59 -27.30 -6.51
CA THR A 42 -22.52 -28.43 -6.76
C THR A 42 -23.98 -28.03 -6.97
N HIS A 43 -24.35 -26.83 -6.53
CA HIS A 43 -25.70 -26.25 -6.65
C HIS A 43 -25.83 -25.24 -7.81
N ILE A 44 -24.75 -24.96 -8.56
CA ILE A 44 -24.73 -23.91 -9.59
C ILE A 44 -25.09 -24.52 -10.95
N GLY A 45 -26.15 -24.00 -11.58
CA GLY A 45 -26.66 -24.50 -12.85
C GLY A 45 -26.30 -23.64 -14.07
N PRO A 46 -26.62 -24.11 -15.30
CA PRO A 46 -26.41 -23.34 -16.54
C PRO A 46 -27.18 -22.01 -16.61
N ARG A 47 -28.15 -21.78 -15.72
CA ARG A 47 -28.86 -20.50 -15.63
C ARG A 47 -28.01 -19.41 -14.96
N ASP A 48 -27.11 -19.81 -14.05
CA ASP A 48 -26.39 -18.90 -13.15
C ASP A 48 -24.94 -18.70 -13.58
N LEU A 49 -24.35 -19.70 -14.26
CA LEU A 49 -22.95 -19.72 -14.68
C LEU A 49 -22.81 -20.00 -16.16
N LEU A 50 -21.82 -19.36 -16.78
CA LEU A 50 -21.40 -19.61 -18.15
C LEU A 50 -20.12 -20.49 -18.16
N VAL A 51 -20.20 -21.73 -18.63
CA VAL A 51 -19.01 -22.59 -18.80
C VAL A 51 -18.62 -22.60 -20.27
N ILE A 52 -17.37 -22.27 -20.59
CA ILE A 52 -16.92 -22.01 -21.97
C ILE A 52 -15.79 -22.97 -22.36
N ASN A 53 -15.86 -23.55 -23.56
CA ASN A 53 -14.80 -24.35 -24.16
C ASN A 53 -14.24 -23.69 -25.45
N SER A 54 -13.56 -24.46 -26.30
CA SER A 54 -13.05 -24.01 -27.60
C SER A 54 -14.14 -23.49 -28.54
N ASP A 55 -15.34 -24.08 -28.49
CA ASP A 55 -16.42 -23.83 -29.45
C ASP A 55 -17.46 -22.83 -28.93
N GLY A 56 -17.49 -22.58 -27.62
CA GLY A 56 -18.36 -21.58 -27.01
C GLY A 56 -18.93 -22.01 -25.66
N PRO A 57 -20.06 -21.42 -25.24
CA PRO A 57 -20.76 -21.81 -24.02
C PRO A 57 -21.30 -23.24 -24.10
N ILE A 58 -21.24 -23.95 -22.98
CA ILE A 58 -21.73 -25.31 -22.80
C ILE A 58 -23.06 -25.27 -22.04
N LYS A 59 -24.08 -26.01 -22.53
CA LYS A 59 -25.42 -26.14 -21.93
C LYS A 59 -26.25 -24.85 -21.85
N ASN A 60 -25.75 -23.72 -22.33
CA ASN A 60 -26.46 -22.46 -22.43
C ASN A 60 -25.87 -21.61 -23.57
N SER A 61 -26.39 -20.40 -23.78
CA SER A 61 -25.89 -19.43 -24.77
C SER A 61 -25.50 -18.13 -24.09
N TYR A 62 -24.72 -17.29 -24.78
CA TYR A 62 -24.44 -15.94 -24.32
C TYR A 62 -25.72 -15.09 -24.29
N ARG A 63 -25.90 -14.27 -23.24
CA ARG A 63 -26.91 -13.21 -23.17
C ARG A 63 -26.47 -11.97 -23.96
N PHE A 64 -25.15 -11.78 -24.08
CA PHE A 64 -24.54 -10.71 -24.86
C PHE A 64 -23.32 -11.25 -25.62
N PRO A 65 -23.03 -10.80 -26.85
CA PRO A 65 -21.82 -11.20 -27.57
C PRO A 65 -20.51 -10.97 -26.78
N ASP A 66 -20.54 -9.98 -25.89
CA ASP A 66 -19.45 -9.51 -25.01
C ASP A 66 -19.77 -9.75 -23.52
N GLU A 67 -20.51 -10.80 -23.18
CA GLU A 67 -20.96 -11.09 -21.80
C GLU A 67 -19.80 -11.20 -20.80
N CYS A 68 -18.65 -11.78 -21.18
CA CYS A 68 -17.51 -11.96 -20.28
C CYS A 68 -16.89 -10.62 -19.85
N VAL A 69 -16.69 -9.67 -20.76
CA VAL A 69 -16.16 -8.33 -20.40
C VAL A 69 -17.17 -7.52 -19.60
N ARG A 70 -18.49 -7.66 -19.88
CA ARG A 70 -19.55 -7.02 -19.08
C ARG A 70 -19.54 -7.51 -17.63
N HIS A 71 -19.42 -8.82 -17.42
CA HIS A 71 -19.27 -9.38 -16.08
C HIS A 71 -18.03 -8.85 -15.37
N LYS A 72 -16.90 -8.73 -16.08
CA LYS A 72 -15.68 -8.14 -15.50
C LYS A 72 -15.84 -6.66 -15.11
N ILE A 73 -16.66 -5.91 -15.84
CA ILE A 73 -17.03 -4.54 -15.42
C ILE A 73 -17.95 -4.58 -14.21
N ALA A 74 -18.90 -5.51 -14.12
CA ALA A 74 -19.73 -5.68 -12.93
C ALA A 74 -18.89 -6.01 -11.68
N ASP A 75 -17.90 -6.91 -11.81
CA ASP A 75 -16.91 -7.20 -10.75
C ASP A 75 -16.18 -5.93 -10.31
N LEU A 76 -15.68 -5.14 -11.28
CA LEU A 76 -15.00 -3.87 -11.00
C LEU A 76 -15.90 -2.88 -10.27
N VAL A 77 -17.17 -2.75 -10.67
CA VAL A 77 -18.14 -1.88 -10.00
C VAL A 77 -18.37 -2.34 -8.55
N GLY A 78 -18.50 -3.65 -8.34
CA GLY A 78 -18.63 -4.24 -6.99
C GLY A 78 -17.42 -3.97 -6.12
N ASP A 79 -16.20 -4.21 -6.62
CA ASP A 79 -14.96 -3.96 -5.89
C ASP A 79 -14.78 -2.47 -5.56
N LEU A 80 -15.15 -1.56 -6.47
CA LEU A 80 -15.08 -0.11 -6.23
C LEU A 80 -16.10 0.38 -5.21
N ALA A 81 -17.19 -0.35 -4.99
CA ALA A 81 -18.12 -0.01 -3.90
C ALA A 81 -17.45 -0.09 -2.52
N LEU A 82 -16.38 -0.89 -2.38
CA LEU A 82 -15.59 -1.01 -1.15
C LEU A 82 -14.82 0.28 -0.80
N VAL A 83 -14.71 1.25 -1.73
CA VAL A 83 -14.16 2.59 -1.42
C VAL A 83 -15.03 3.33 -0.39
N GLY A 84 -16.30 2.94 -0.24
CA GLY A 84 -17.24 3.57 0.70
C GLY A 84 -17.67 4.99 0.28
N ARG A 85 -17.38 5.38 -0.97
CA ARG A 85 -17.71 6.69 -1.55
C ARG A 85 -18.03 6.55 -3.02
N ALA A 86 -18.80 7.51 -3.54
CA ALA A 86 -19.03 7.63 -4.97
C ALA A 86 -17.73 7.99 -5.70
N VAL A 87 -17.26 7.08 -6.57
CA VAL A 87 -16.11 7.34 -7.45
C VAL A 87 -16.59 8.09 -8.69
N LYS A 88 -16.09 9.32 -8.89
CA LYS A 88 -16.38 10.14 -10.08
C LYS A 88 -15.15 10.23 -10.95
N GLY A 89 -15.15 9.54 -12.09
CA GLY A 89 -14.04 9.58 -13.03
C GLY A 89 -14.20 8.60 -14.19
N ARG A 90 -13.19 8.57 -15.06
CA ARG A 90 -13.08 7.57 -16.13
C ARG A 90 -12.13 6.47 -15.68
N ILE A 91 -12.60 5.23 -15.71
CA ILE A 91 -11.80 4.06 -15.36
C ILE A 91 -11.52 3.27 -16.64
N VAL A 92 -10.26 2.89 -16.82
CA VAL A 92 -9.82 2.06 -17.94
C VAL A 92 -9.15 0.82 -17.36
N ALA A 93 -9.63 -0.35 -17.75
CA ALA A 93 -9.16 -1.63 -17.24
C ALA A 93 -8.76 -2.55 -18.40
N TYR A 94 -7.60 -3.18 -18.28
CA TYR A 94 -7.07 -4.14 -19.25
C TYR A 94 -6.79 -5.45 -18.53
N LYS A 95 -7.56 -6.50 -18.83
CA LYS A 95 -7.44 -7.82 -18.19
C LYS A 95 -7.42 -7.72 -16.65
N SER A 96 -8.24 -6.83 -16.07
CA SER A 96 -8.31 -6.68 -14.61
C SER A 96 -9.15 -7.79 -13.98
N GLY A 97 -8.79 -8.16 -12.76
CA GLY A 97 -9.58 -9.02 -11.89
C GLY A 97 -9.60 -8.43 -10.48
N HIS A 98 -10.23 -9.12 -9.53
CA HIS A 98 -10.45 -8.62 -8.17
C HIS A 98 -9.19 -8.08 -7.51
N ALA A 99 -8.04 -8.77 -7.62
CA ALA A 99 -6.79 -8.29 -7.02
C ALA A 99 -6.39 -6.88 -7.49
N LEU A 100 -6.48 -6.60 -8.79
CA LEU A 100 -6.16 -5.27 -9.34
C LEU A 100 -7.23 -4.24 -9.00
N ASN A 101 -8.50 -4.62 -9.05
CA ASN A 101 -9.62 -3.75 -8.68
C ASN A 101 -9.54 -3.33 -7.21
N GLN A 102 -9.26 -4.27 -6.32
CA GLN A 102 -9.09 -4.04 -4.87
C GLN A 102 -7.86 -3.18 -4.58
N GLN A 103 -6.75 -3.36 -5.31
CA GLN A 103 -5.61 -2.45 -5.21
C GLN A 103 -5.98 -1.01 -5.59
N LEU A 104 -6.78 -0.83 -6.66
CA LEU A 104 -7.29 0.49 -7.04
C LEU A 104 -8.24 1.06 -5.97
N ALA A 105 -9.21 0.27 -5.50
CA ALA A 105 -10.16 0.68 -4.48
C ALA A 105 -9.46 1.12 -3.19
N ARG A 106 -8.45 0.36 -2.75
CA ARG A 106 -7.63 0.70 -1.59
C ARG A 106 -6.91 2.05 -1.77
N LYS A 107 -6.26 2.27 -2.91
CA LYS A 107 -5.59 3.55 -3.20
C LYS A 107 -6.56 4.73 -3.24
N LEU A 108 -7.76 4.54 -3.81
CA LEU A 108 -8.80 5.57 -3.84
C LEU A 108 -9.31 5.90 -2.44
N TYR A 109 -9.54 4.88 -1.62
CA TYR A 109 -9.92 5.05 -0.22
C TYR A 109 -8.86 5.82 0.58
N GLU A 110 -7.60 5.41 0.48
CA GLU A 110 -6.47 6.07 1.15
C GLU A 110 -6.32 7.54 0.72
N ALA A 111 -6.43 7.83 -0.57
CA ALA A 111 -6.38 9.20 -1.10
C ALA A 111 -7.55 10.06 -0.59
N ALA A 112 -8.77 9.52 -0.57
CA ALA A 112 -9.93 10.23 -0.04
C ALA A 112 -9.78 10.53 1.45
N GLN A 113 -9.29 9.57 2.23
CA GLN A 113 -9.01 9.75 3.67
C GLN A 113 -7.92 10.80 3.90
N GLN A 114 -6.87 10.82 3.08
CA GLN A 114 -5.81 11.84 3.16
C GLN A 114 -6.36 13.24 2.86
N GLN A 115 -7.15 13.39 1.80
CA GLN A 115 -7.74 14.68 1.44
C GLN A 115 -8.64 15.24 2.54
N GLU A 116 -9.44 14.38 3.18
CA GLU A 116 -10.26 14.79 4.32
C GLU A 116 -9.45 15.21 5.53
N ARG A 117 -8.37 14.49 5.85
CA ARG A 117 -7.46 14.89 6.92
C ARG A 117 -6.85 16.25 6.65
N ILE A 118 -6.38 16.49 5.42
CA ILE A 118 -5.84 17.80 5.03
C ILE A 118 -6.92 18.88 5.15
N ALA A 119 -8.14 18.62 4.66
CA ALA A 119 -9.23 19.58 4.73
C ALA A 119 -9.63 19.90 6.18
N LYS A 120 -9.60 18.91 7.09
CA LYS A 120 -10.00 19.06 8.48
C LYS A 120 -8.91 19.62 9.39
N PHE A 121 -7.66 19.19 9.19
CA PHE A 121 -6.54 19.46 10.10
C PHE A 121 -5.42 20.31 9.47
N GLY A 122 -5.53 20.65 8.17
CA GLY A 122 -4.49 21.37 7.43
C GLY A 122 -3.24 20.54 7.12
N THR A 123 -3.24 19.24 7.44
CA THR A 123 -2.09 18.35 7.28
C THR A 123 -2.53 16.93 6.94
N ASP A 124 -1.67 16.19 6.24
CA ASP A 124 -1.83 14.77 5.93
C ASP A 124 -1.22 13.85 7.01
N ALA A 125 -0.62 14.43 8.05
CA ALA A 125 0.02 13.69 9.13
C ALA A 125 -0.98 12.81 9.89
N LEU A 126 -0.71 11.50 9.94
CA LEU A 126 -1.30 10.57 10.89
C LEU A 126 -0.68 10.71 12.27
N LEU A 127 0.64 10.92 12.32
CA LEU A 127 1.37 11.33 13.52
C LEU A 127 2.14 12.60 13.20
N ASP A 128 1.87 13.68 13.91
CA ASP A 128 2.66 14.90 13.86
C ASP A 128 3.93 14.81 14.72
N ILE A 129 4.80 15.82 14.64
CA ILE A 129 6.05 15.86 15.41
C ILE A 129 5.84 15.78 16.93
N ARG A 130 4.73 16.30 17.46
CA ARG A 130 4.43 16.28 18.89
C ARG A 130 4.06 14.87 19.34
N GLN A 131 3.28 14.15 18.53
CA GLN A 131 2.95 12.75 18.77
C GLN A 131 4.19 11.86 18.62
N ILE A 132 4.99 12.07 17.58
CA ILE A 132 6.26 11.35 17.39
C ILE A 132 7.19 11.54 18.58
N ALA A 133 7.36 12.77 19.08
CA ALA A 133 8.23 13.05 20.23
C ALA A 133 7.73 12.42 21.54
N LYS A 134 6.43 12.11 21.68
CA LYS A 134 5.91 11.34 22.82
C LYS A 134 6.25 9.86 22.72
N ILE A 135 6.36 9.33 21.50
CA ILE A 135 6.61 7.91 21.23
C ILE A 135 8.10 7.60 21.21
N LEU A 136 8.89 8.40 20.50
CA LEU A 136 10.32 8.23 20.38
C LEU A 136 11.08 9.00 21.48
N PRO A 137 12.15 8.42 22.04
CA PRO A 137 12.99 9.12 23.01
C PRO A 137 13.88 10.21 22.36
N HIS A 138 14.10 10.14 21.06
CA HIS A 138 14.97 11.06 20.31
C HIS A 138 14.53 12.52 20.45
N ARG A 139 15.48 13.43 20.59
CA ARG A 139 15.27 14.89 20.65
C ARG A 139 16.27 15.59 19.74
N TYR A 140 16.11 16.90 19.54
CA TYR A 140 17.10 17.70 18.81
C TYR A 140 18.52 17.43 19.36
N PRO A 141 19.52 17.22 18.48
CA PRO A 141 19.48 17.31 17.02
C PRO A 141 19.27 15.96 16.30
N PHE A 142 18.76 14.94 16.99
CA PHE A 142 18.70 13.55 16.53
C PHE A 142 17.29 13.00 16.33
N LEU A 143 16.22 13.78 16.52
CA LEU A 143 14.89 13.41 16.06
C LEU A 143 14.77 13.81 14.59
N LEU A 144 14.77 12.82 13.70
CA LEU A 144 14.93 13.03 12.26
C LEU A 144 13.65 12.73 11.45
N VAL A 145 12.51 12.53 12.11
CA VAL A 145 11.23 12.24 11.46
C VAL A 145 10.23 13.33 11.82
N ASP A 146 9.70 14.03 10.82
CA ASP A 146 8.81 15.18 11.02
C ASP A 146 7.34 14.77 11.19
N LYS A 147 6.91 13.79 10.40
CA LYS A 147 5.54 13.26 10.43
C LYS A 147 5.47 11.84 9.88
N VAL A 148 4.40 11.12 10.24
CA VAL A 148 4.00 9.85 9.62
C VAL A 148 2.77 10.11 8.76
N ILE A 149 2.77 9.61 7.53
CA ILE A 149 1.68 9.84 6.56
C ILE A 149 0.91 8.56 6.20
N GLU A 150 1.46 7.39 6.54
CA GLU A 150 0.84 6.10 6.25
C GLU A 150 1.25 5.06 7.30
N ILE A 151 0.29 4.27 7.76
CA ILE A 151 0.49 3.12 8.63
C ILE A 151 -0.44 2.02 8.12
N GLU A 152 0.11 0.85 7.79
CA GLU A 152 -0.66 -0.34 7.41
C GLU A 152 -0.51 -1.40 8.49
N GLY A 153 -1.40 -1.35 9.49
CA GLY A 153 -1.33 -2.25 10.65
C GLY A 153 0.07 -2.29 11.27
N GLU A 154 0.60 -3.49 11.47
CA GLU A 154 1.93 -3.71 12.06
C GLU A 154 3.03 -4.02 11.03
N THR A 155 2.71 -3.96 9.74
CA THR A 155 3.61 -4.47 8.69
C THR A 155 4.34 -3.36 7.96
N ARG A 156 3.79 -2.15 7.89
CA ARG A 156 4.37 -1.07 7.08
C ARG A 156 4.04 0.31 7.62
N ILE A 157 5.01 1.21 7.52
CA ILE A 157 4.89 2.62 7.89
C ILE A 157 5.61 3.51 6.87
N LYS A 158 5.09 4.73 6.67
CA LYS A 158 5.72 5.77 5.86
C LYS A 158 5.86 7.06 6.65
N GLY A 159 7.10 7.47 6.89
CA GLY A 159 7.47 8.74 7.52
C GLY A 159 7.99 9.74 6.50
N ILE A 160 7.98 11.02 6.89
CA ILE A 160 8.57 12.12 6.14
C ILE A 160 9.67 12.76 6.98
N LYS A 161 10.80 13.03 6.34
CA LYS A 161 11.81 13.96 6.81
C LYS A 161 12.03 15.04 5.76
N ASN A 162 11.76 16.29 6.10
CA ASN A 162 12.16 17.42 5.28
C ASN A 162 13.66 17.69 5.48
N VAL A 163 14.32 18.08 4.40
CA VAL A 163 15.74 18.39 4.40
C VAL A 163 15.89 19.89 4.17
N SER A 164 16.40 20.60 5.16
CA SER A 164 16.55 22.05 5.11
C SER A 164 18.00 22.45 5.28
N PHE A 165 18.45 23.50 4.59
CA PHE A 165 19.81 24.01 4.78
C PHE A 165 20.05 24.47 6.23
N ASN A 166 18.99 24.82 6.95
CA ASN A 166 19.03 25.21 8.37
C ASN A 166 19.20 24.03 9.35
N GLU A 167 19.81 22.93 8.92
CA GLU A 167 20.15 21.80 9.79
C GLU A 167 21.65 21.80 10.11
N GLN A 168 21.99 21.55 11.37
CA GLN A 168 23.35 21.76 11.89
C GLN A 168 24.46 21.01 11.12
N PHE A 169 24.15 19.85 10.53
CA PHE A 169 25.16 19.03 9.85
C PHE A 169 25.59 19.61 8.49
N PHE A 170 24.80 20.50 7.88
CA PHE A 170 25.18 21.11 6.59
C PHE A 170 26.32 22.12 6.70
N GLN A 171 26.60 22.64 7.91
CA GLN A 171 27.78 23.48 8.16
C GLN A 171 29.09 22.71 7.90
N GLY A 172 29.08 21.40 8.11
CA GLY A 172 30.25 20.53 7.99
C GLY A 172 30.19 19.50 6.85
N HIS A 173 29.02 19.27 6.24
CA HIS A 173 28.85 18.21 5.25
C HIS A 173 28.11 18.69 3.98
N PHE A 174 28.79 19.34 3.05
CA PHE A 174 30.15 19.90 3.13
C PHE A 174 30.09 21.39 2.86
N PRO A 175 31.02 22.20 3.39
CA PRO A 175 31.14 23.61 3.01
C PRO A 175 31.14 23.78 1.49
N GLY A 176 30.24 24.60 0.96
CA GLY A 176 30.05 24.82 -0.50
C GLY A 176 29.28 23.73 -1.25
N THR A 177 29.10 22.54 -0.67
CA THR A 177 28.35 21.41 -1.27
C THR A 177 27.50 20.70 -0.21
N PRO A 178 26.36 21.28 0.21
CA PRO A 178 25.55 20.73 1.29
C PRO A 178 24.90 19.41 0.86
N ILE A 179 25.28 18.31 1.52
CA ILE A 179 24.76 16.95 1.28
C ILE A 179 24.36 16.36 2.63
N MET A 180 23.16 15.77 2.75
CA MET A 180 22.78 15.11 3.99
C MET A 180 23.67 13.88 4.22
N PRO A 181 24.31 13.71 5.39
CA PRO A 181 25.09 12.51 5.69
C PRO A 181 24.25 11.24 5.53
N GLY A 182 24.72 10.29 4.72
CA GLY A 182 23.96 9.07 4.42
C GLY A 182 23.59 8.25 5.66
N VAL A 183 24.44 8.27 6.70
CA VAL A 183 24.17 7.63 7.98
C VAL A 183 22.95 8.22 8.70
N LEU A 184 22.67 9.52 8.54
CA LEU A 184 21.47 10.15 9.10
C LEU A 184 20.20 9.76 8.34
N ILE A 185 20.31 9.41 7.06
CA ILE A 185 19.19 8.83 6.30
C ILE A 185 18.86 7.44 6.87
N VAL A 186 19.90 6.64 7.17
CA VAL A 186 19.72 5.32 7.78
C VAL A 186 19.16 5.41 9.19
N GLU A 187 19.63 6.37 9.99
CA GLU A 187 19.07 6.67 11.30
C GLU A 187 17.59 7.07 11.22
N ALA A 188 17.22 7.94 10.27
CA ALA A 188 15.83 8.32 10.08
C ALA A 188 14.96 7.11 9.69
N MET A 189 15.47 6.19 8.85
CA MET A 189 14.81 4.91 8.56
C MET A 189 14.66 4.03 9.82
N ALA A 190 15.66 4.02 10.70
CA ALA A 190 15.60 3.29 11.96
C ALA A 190 14.53 3.87 12.89
N GLN A 191 14.42 5.20 13.00
CA GLN A 191 13.38 5.87 13.80
C GLN A 191 11.98 5.59 13.29
N VAL A 192 11.78 5.62 11.96
CA VAL A 192 10.49 5.23 11.35
C VAL A 192 10.16 3.77 11.67
N SER A 193 11.15 2.87 11.65
CA SER A 193 10.95 1.48 12.08
C SER A 193 10.61 1.38 13.57
N GLY A 194 11.25 2.20 14.41
CA GLY A 194 10.93 2.31 15.84
C GLY A 194 9.49 2.75 16.09
N LEU A 195 8.98 3.70 15.30
CA LEU A 195 7.57 4.12 15.34
C LEU A 195 6.60 2.98 14.96
N LEU A 196 6.96 2.15 13.97
CA LEU A 196 6.17 0.96 13.62
C LEU A 196 6.10 -0.03 14.78
N PHE A 197 7.22 -0.26 15.48
CA PHE A 197 7.25 -1.17 16.62
C PHE A 197 6.61 -0.58 17.87
N ALA A 198 6.68 0.73 18.10
CA ALA A 198 6.08 1.34 19.28
C ALA A 198 4.57 1.09 19.35
N GLN A 199 3.87 1.10 18.21
CA GLN A 199 2.44 0.75 18.14
C GLN A 199 2.17 -0.69 18.60
N ARG A 200 3.13 -1.60 18.41
CA ARG A 200 3.06 -2.99 18.85
C ARG A 200 3.49 -3.16 20.31
N LEU A 201 4.43 -2.34 20.76
CA LEU A 201 5.11 -2.49 22.05
C LEU A 201 4.52 -1.61 23.16
N GLU A 202 3.55 -0.74 22.85
CA GLU A 202 2.91 0.23 23.75
C GLU A 202 2.44 -0.38 25.09
N HIS A 203 2.12 -1.69 25.11
CA HIS A 203 1.68 -2.41 26.31
C HIS A 203 2.66 -3.49 26.80
N THR A 204 3.84 -3.56 26.20
CA THR A 204 4.85 -4.59 26.54
C THR A 204 5.95 -4.07 27.45
N GLY A 205 6.10 -2.75 27.60
CA GLY A 205 7.20 -2.14 28.33
C GLY A 205 8.56 -2.46 27.70
N LYS A 206 8.63 -2.53 26.36
CA LYS A 206 9.86 -2.86 25.63
C LYS A 206 10.27 -1.76 24.68
N LEU A 207 11.57 -1.52 24.58
CA LEU A 207 12.21 -0.63 23.63
C LEU A 207 12.87 -1.41 22.49
N ALA A 208 12.75 -0.88 21.27
CA ALA A 208 13.46 -1.39 20.11
C ALA A 208 14.82 -0.69 20.00
N VAL A 209 15.88 -1.37 20.42
CA VAL A 209 17.25 -0.89 20.31
C VAL A 209 17.86 -1.41 19.02
N LEU A 210 18.49 -0.53 18.24
CA LEU A 210 19.19 -0.89 17.02
C LEU A 210 20.27 -1.95 17.31
N LEU A 211 20.21 -3.08 16.61
CA LEU A 211 21.15 -4.21 16.77
C LEU A 211 22.16 -4.29 15.63
N SER A 212 21.67 -4.28 14.38
CA SER A 212 22.53 -4.36 13.20
C SER A 212 21.88 -3.69 11.99
N MET A 213 22.72 -3.30 11.03
CA MET A 213 22.29 -2.86 9.72
C MET A 213 23.00 -3.70 8.68
N ASP A 214 22.23 -4.22 7.73
CA ASP A 214 22.72 -5.05 6.64
C ASP A 214 22.30 -4.41 5.31
N ASN A 215 23.04 -4.71 4.23
CA ASN A 215 22.68 -4.31 2.86
C ASN A 215 22.37 -2.81 2.69
N VAL A 216 23.08 -1.95 3.41
CA VAL A 216 22.94 -0.50 3.28
C VAL A 216 23.48 -0.07 1.91
N LYS A 217 22.66 0.62 1.12
CA LYS A 217 23.11 1.26 -0.13
C LYS A 217 22.65 2.71 -0.16
N LEU A 218 23.60 3.61 -0.38
CA LEU A 218 23.38 5.03 -0.62
C LEU A 218 23.52 5.25 -2.13
N ARG A 219 22.41 5.54 -2.81
CA ARG A 219 22.30 5.52 -4.27
C ARG A 219 22.45 6.90 -4.89
N LYS A 220 21.92 7.93 -4.21
CA LYS A 220 21.98 9.33 -4.65
C LYS A 220 22.14 10.26 -3.46
N SER A 221 22.80 11.39 -3.70
CA SER A 221 22.90 12.48 -2.72
C SER A 221 21.51 13.06 -2.44
N VAL A 222 21.33 13.47 -1.19
CA VAL A 222 20.14 14.17 -0.72
C VAL A 222 20.60 15.55 -0.27
N VAL A 223 19.89 16.60 -0.67
CA VAL A 223 20.32 17.99 -0.50
C VAL A 223 19.21 18.85 0.12
N PRO A 224 19.52 20.05 0.63
CA PRO A 224 18.51 20.99 1.09
C PRO A 224 17.41 21.23 0.04
N GLY A 225 16.15 21.23 0.49
CA GLY A 225 14.97 21.32 -0.37
C GLY A 225 14.33 19.97 -0.70
N ASP A 226 15.06 18.86 -0.55
CA ASP A 226 14.49 17.53 -0.71
C ASP A 226 13.51 17.18 0.42
N GLN A 227 12.54 16.32 0.08
CA GLN A 227 11.70 15.65 1.05
C GLN A 227 11.97 14.15 0.98
N LEU A 228 12.49 13.60 2.07
CA LEU A 228 12.71 12.16 2.20
C LEU A 228 11.41 11.47 2.60
N ILE A 229 10.98 10.56 1.75
CA ILE A 229 9.93 9.59 2.02
C ILE A 229 10.61 8.32 2.55
N LEU A 230 10.39 8.05 3.83
CA LEU A 230 11.00 6.94 4.56
C LEU A 230 9.98 5.82 4.71
N ILE A 231 10.25 4.67 4.10
CA ILE A 231 9.37 3.50 4.13
C ILE A 231 10.06 2.42 4.94
N SER A 232 9.35 1.85 5.91
CA SER A 232 9.80 0.67 6.67
C SER A 232 8.74 -0.42 6.62
N GLU A 233 9.17 -1.63 6.27
CA GLU A 233 8.33 -2.83 6.16
C GLU A 233 8.90 -3.94 7.07
N THR A 234 8.06 -4.50 7.94
CA THR A 234 8.45 -5.60 8.83
C THR A 234 8.64 -6.88 8.02
N ASN A 235 9.88 -7.34 7.89
CA ASN A 235 10.20 -8.60 7.21
C ASN A 235 10.02 -9.81 8.13
N ARG A 236 10.51 -9.67 9.37
CA ARG A 236 10.57 -10.79 10.30
C ARG A 236 10.51 -10.29 11.72
N LEU A 237 9.63 -10.89 12.51
CA LEU A 237 9.56 -10.66 13.94
C LEU A 237 9.76 -11.95 14.71
N ARG A 238 10.56 -11.88 15.76
CA ARG A 238 10.81 -12.96 16.73
C ARG A 238 10.60 -12.42 18.14
N LYS A 239 10.61 -13.30 19.14
CA LYS A 239 10.39 -12.96 20.56
C LYS A 239 11.31 -11.85 21.10
N ARG A 240 12.55 -11.77 20.61
CA ARG A 240 13.58 -10.81 21.09
C ARG A 240 14.14 -9.88 20.01
N THR A 241 13.78 -10.10 18.74
CA THR A 241 14.36 -9.33 17.63
C THR A 241 13.31 -9.03 16.56
N ALA A 242 13.47 -7.89 15.92
CA ALA A 242 12.66 -7.47 14.78
C ALA A 242 13.58 -7.08 13.62
N GLN A 243 13.16 -7.30 12.39
CA GLN A 243 13.89 -6.91 11.19
C GLN A 243 12.95 -6.19 10.22
N CYS A 244 13.40 -5.02 9.76
CA CYS A 244 12.72 -4.21 8.76
C CYS A 244 13.53 -4.13 7.47
N GLN A 245 12.84 -4.14 6.34
CA GLN A 245 13.35 -3.63 5.07
C GLN A 245 12.98 -2.16 4.98
N CYS A 246 13.98 -1.30 4.80
CA CYS A 246 13.79 0.14 4.72
C CYS A 246 14.22 0.68 3.36
N LYS A 247 13.52 1.72 2.91
CA LYS A 247 13.85 2.52 1.73
C LYS A 247 13.65 4.00 2.04
N ALA A 248 14.54 4.84 1.54
CA ALA A 248 14.38 6.28 1.51
C ALA A 248 14.27 6.74 0.06
N MET A 249 13.30 7.60 -0.23
CA MET A 249 13.01 8.10 -1.57
C MET A 249 12.92 9.63 -1.59
N VAL A 250 13.29 10.24 -2.71
CA VAL A 250 12.97 11.64 -3.04
C VAL A 250 12.14 11.60 -4.32
N GLY A 251 10.87 12.00 -4.22
CA GLY A 251 9.88 11.68 -5.25
C GLY A 251 9.78 10.17 -5.48
N ASP A 252 9.88 9.74 -6.74
CA ASP A 252 9.83 8.32 -7.12
C ASP A 252 11.21 7.63 -7.11
N ILE A 253 12.27 8.34 -6.75
CA ILE A 253 13.65 7.84 -6.86
C ILE A 253 14.13 7.32 -5.52
N VAL A 254 14.55 6.04 -5.48
CA VAL A 254 15.20 5.46 -4.31
C VAL A 254 16.60 6.07 -4.13
N VAL A 255 16.79 6.80 -3.04
CA VAL A 255 18.06 7.45 -2.69
C VAL A 255 18.88 6.62 -1.70
N ALA A 256 18.22 5.82 -0.85
CA ALA A 256 18.88 4.86 0.03
C ALA A 256 18.00 3.63 0.32
N GLU A 257 18.63 2.52 0.70
CA GLU A 257 17.97 1.30 1.20
C GLU A 257 18.81 0.66 2.30
N ALA A 258 18.17 -0.02 3.24
CA ALA A 258 18.84 -0.76 4.31
C ALA A 258 17.95 -1.89 4.84
N GLN A 259 18.56 -2.93 5.41
CA GLN A 259 17.89 -3.88 6.30
C GLN A 259 18.31 -3.58 7.72
N ILE A 260 17.36 -3.27 8.60
CA ILE A 260 17.65 -2.83 9.95
C ILE A 260 17.09 -3.87 10.93
N LYS A 261 17.94 -4.39 11.82
CA LYS A 261 17.55 -5.29 12.90
C LYS A 261 17.55 -4.56 14.23
N PHE A 262 16.57 -4.88 15.03
CA PHE A 262 16.38 -4.36 16.37
C PHE A 262 16.38 -5.50 17.39
N MET A 263 16.93 -5.24 18.56
CA MET A 263 16.73 -6.01 19.77
C MET A 263 15.59 -5.39 20.58
N LEU A 264 14.66 -6.22 21.03
CA LEU A 264 13.60 -5.80 21.94
C LEU A 264 14.10 -6.02 23.37
N VAL A 265 14.38 -4.92 24.06
CA VAL A 265 14.83 -4.91 25.46
C VAL A 265 13.70 -4.41 26.35
N ASP A 266 13.69 -4.86 27.60
CA ASP A 266 12.74 -4.32 28.57
C ASP A 266 13.11 -2.86 28.87
N ASP A 267 12.11 -1.99 28.89
CA ASP A 267 12.21 -0.58 29.24
C ASP A 267 12.34 -0.50 30.76
N GLU A 268 13.55 -0.77 31.26
CA GLU A 268 13.93 -0.43 32.63
C GLU A 268 13.92 1.08 32.74
N LYS A 269 12.75 1.65 33.05
CA LYS A 269 12.65 3.06 33.43
C LYS A 269 13.67 3.34 34.51
N VAL A 270 14.74 4.07 34.15
CA VAL A 270 15.66 4.72 35.09
C VAL A 270 14.89 5.76 35.90
#